data_AF-A0A165I9N1-F1
#
_entry.id   AF-A0A165I9N1-F1
#
_cell.length_a   1.000
_cell.length_b   1.000
_cell.length_c   1.000
_cell.angle_alpha   90.00
_cell.angle_beta   90.00
_cell.angle_gamma   90.00
#
_symmetry.space_group_name_H-M   'P 1'
#
loop_
_entity.id
_entity.type
_entity.pdbx_description
1 polymer ?
#
loop_
_entity_poly.entity_id
_entity_poly.type
_entity_poly.pdbx_seq_one_letter_code
_entity_poly.pdbx_strand_id
1 'polypeptide(L)'
;MSPRSLRYYEQLGLIASERESNGYRRYDQVAVERAIVIHMLFGMDFPREIVTSVLACTGDAPAGAHDELYAQLDRVRADLSERIETLVETRSRIDEFLAARAAGAAA
;
A
#
# COMPACT_ATOMS: atom_id res chain seq x y z
N MET A 1 -13.50 0.94 5.34
CA MET A 1 -13.89 0.12 4.16
C MET A 1 -15.34 0.39 3.77
N SER A 2 -15.64 0.57 2.48
CA SER A 2 -17.00 0.87 1.99
C SER A 2 -17.54 -0.25 1.08
N PRO A 3 -18.87 -0.32 0.84
CA PRO A 3 -19.44 -1.25 -0.16
C PRO A 3 -18.90 -1.04 -1.58
N ARG A 4 -18.43 0.17 -1.91
CA ARG A 4 -17.76 0.47 -3.18
C ARG A 4 -16.38 -0.18 -3.23
N SER A 5 -15.65 -0.19 -2.12
CA SER A 5 -14.35 -0.86 -2.00
C SER A 5 -14.47 -2.37 -2.20
N LEU A 6 -15.47 -3.01 -1.58
CA LEU A 6 -15.71 -4.46 -1.77
C LEU A 6 -16.04 -4.80 -3.23
N ARG A 7 -16.90 -4.00 -3.88
CA ARG A 7 -17.18 -4.15 -5.32
C ARG A 7 -15.94 -3.98 -6.19
N TYR A 8 -15.08 -3.03 -5.83
CA TYR A 8 -13.84 -2.80 -6.55
C TYR A 8 -12.87 -3.98 -6.39
N TYR A 9 -12.71 -4.53 -5.19
CA TYR A 9 -11.86 -5.69 -4.94
C TYR A 9 -12.39 -6.95 -5.65
N GLU A 10 -13.72 -7.12 -5.70
CA GLU A 10 -14.36 -8.18 -6.49
C GLU A 10 -14.10 -8.01 -8.00
N GLN A 11 -14.18 -6.79 -8.54
CA GLN A 11 -13.87 -6.52 -9.95
C GLN A 11 -12.41 -6.81 -10.31
N LEU A 12 -11.50 -6.64 -9.36
CA LEU A 12 -10.09 -7.01 -9.50
C LEU A 12 -9.84 -8.52 -9.31
N GLY A 13 -10.87 -9.32 -9.04
CA GLY A 13 -10.75 -10.76 -8.80
C GLY A 13 -10.10 -11.10 -7.46
N LEU A 14 -9.99 -10.14 -6.54
CA LEU A 14 -9.25 -10.31 -5.29
C LEU A 14 -10.08 -10.94 -4.17
N ILE A 15 -11.40 -10.83 -4.27
CA ILE A 15 -12.39 -11.46 -3.38
C ILE A 15 -13.56 -11.96 -4.21
N ALA A 16 -14.28 -12.97 -3.72
CA ALA A 16 -15.50 -13.48 -4.34
C ALA A 16 -16.72 -13.12 -3.50
N SER A 17 -17.89 -13.06 -4.14
CA SER A 17 -19.18 -13.01 -3.47
C SER A 17 -20.10 -14.11 -3.99
N GLU A 18 -21.02 -14.54 -3.14
CA GLU A 18 -22.16 -15.33 -3.54
C GLU A 18 -23.36 -14.43 -3.80
N ARG A 19 -24.27 -14.89 -4.67
CA ARG A 19 -25.56 -14.23 -4.86
C ARG A 19 -26.61 -14.91 -4.01
N GLU A 20 -27.28 -14.12 -3.18
CA GLU A 20 -28.49 -14.56 -2.50
C GLU A 20 -29.69 -14.58 -3.46
N SER A 21 -30.75 -15.30 -3.06
CA SER A 21 -32.00 -15.42 -3.83
C SER A 21 -32.71 -14.09 -4.09
N ASN A 22 -32.44 -13.08 -3.25
CA ASN A 22 -32.92 -11.71 -3.37
C ASN A 22 -32.04 -10.83 -4.33
N GLY A 23 -30.99 -11.39 -4.93
CA GLY A 23 -30.08 -10.71 -5.84
C GLY A 23 -28.94 -9.92 -5.18
N TYR A 24 -28.90 -9.86 -3.84
CA TYR A 24 -27.82 -9.20 -3.10
C TYR A 24 -26.54 -10.02 -3.11
N ARG A 25 -25.40 -9.34 -2.93
CA ARG A 25 -24.09 -9.98 -2.76
C ARG A 25 -23.89 -10.34 -1.29
N ARG A 26 -23.52 -11.58 -1.05
CA ARG A 26 -23.09 -12.08 0.25
C ARG A 26 -21.60 -12.37 0.18
N TYR A 27 -20.83 -11.73 1.04
CA TYR A 27 -19.42 -12.03 1.23
C TYR A 27 -19.32 -12.95 2.44
N ASP A 28 -18.59 -14.06 2.29
CA ASP A 28 -18.29 -14.92 3.43
C ASP A 28 -17.21 -14.29 4.31
N GLN A 29 -16.96 -14.92 5.46
CA GLN A 29 -15.98 -14.40 6.41
C GLN A 29 -14.56 -14.33 5.81
N VAL A 30 -14.19 -15.31 4.98
CA VAL A 30 -12.87 -15.35 4.31
C VAL A 30 -12.70 -14.17 3.36
N ALA A 31 -13.72 -13.85 2.56
CA ALA A 31 -13.69 -12.70 1.67
C ALA A 31 -13.61 -11.37 2.44
N VAL A 32 -14.27 -11.26 3.60
CA VAL A 32 -14.19 -10.08 4.46
C VAL A 32 -12.80 -9.91 5.09
N GLU A 33 -12.23 -10.98 5.64
CA GLU A 33 -10.88 -10.97 6.20
C GLU A 33 -9.83 -10.60 5.13
N ARG A 34 -9.95 -11.17 3.93
CA ARG A 34 -9.11 -10.83 2.79
C ARG A 34 -9.29 -9.37 2.37
N ALA A 35 -10.52 -8.85 2.34
CA ALA A 35 -10.80 -7.45 2.02
C ALA A 35 -10.16 -6.46 3.01
N ILE A 36 -10.07 -6.82 4.29
CA ILE A 36 -9.38 -6.00 5.31
C ILE A 36 -7.89 -5.89 4.98
N VAL A 37 -7.23 -7.00 4.66
CA VAL A 37 -5.81 -7.01 4.26
C VAL A 37 -5.61 -6.19 3.00
N ILE A 38 -6.44 -6.40 1.98
CA ILE A 38 -6.40 -5.63 0.72
C ILE A 38 -6.53 -4.13 1.01
N HIS A 39 -7.47 -3.74 1.87
CA HIS A 39 -7.71 -2.34 2.22
C HIS A 39 -6.51 -1.72 2.95
N MET A 40 -5.86 -2.48 3.83
CA MET A 40 -4.63 -2.05 4.50
C MET A 40 -3.49 -1.86 3.50
N LEU A 41 -3.32 -2.79 2.55
CA LEU A 41 -2.29 -2.70 1.50
C LEU A 41 -2.48 -1.47 0.61
N PHE A 42 -3.73 -1.17 0.21
CA PHE A 42 -4.05 0.05 -0.54
C PHE A 42 -3.96 1.34 0.30
N GLY A 43 -3.94 1.22 1.63
CA GLY A 43 -3.72 2.36 2.53
C GLY A 43 -2.25 2.66 2.78
N MET A 44 -1.35 1.74 2.43
CA MET A 44 0.07 2.03 2.30
C MET A 44 0.27 2.80 0.99
N ASP A 45 1.21 3.73 0.95
CA ASP A 45 1.47 4.64 -0.19
C ASP A 45 2.13 3.90 -1.38
N PHE A 46 1.76 2.64 -1.57
CA PHE A 46 2.21 1.78 -2.64
C PHE A 46 1.46 2.08 -3.94
N PRO A 47 2.15 1.99 -5.08
CA PRO A 47 1.52 1.88 -6.38
C PRO A 47 0.49 0.74 -6.38
N ARG A 48 -0.67 1.00 -7.00
CA ARG A 48 -1.77 0.03 -7.10
C ARG A 48 -1.30 -1.30 -7.71
N GLU A 49 -0.42 -1.22 -8.68
CA GLU A 49 0.15 -2.34 -9.42
C GLU A 49 0.88 -3.29 -8.46
N ILE A 50 1.61 -2.76 -7.48
CA ILE A 50 2.31 -3.55 -6.47
C ILE A 50 1.33 -4.21 -5.53
N VAL A 51 0.31 -3.48 -5.06
CA VAL A 51 -0.73 -4.06 -4.20
C VAL A 51 -1.41 -5.24 -4.91
N THR A 52 -1.73 -5.10 -6.21
CA THR A 52 -2.31 -6.21 -7.00
C THR A 52 -1.33 -7.38 -7.17
N SER A 53 -0.04 -7.13 -7.42
CA SER A 53 0.98 -8.18 -7.54
C SER A 53 1.21 -8.93 -6.22
N VAL A 54 1.25 -8.21 -5.08
CA VAL A 54 1.32 -8.81 -3.74
C VAL A 54 0.14 -9.75 -3.52
N LEU A 55 -1.07 -9.29 -3.85
CA LEU A 55 -2.28 -10.06 -3.61
C LEU A 55 -2.41 -11.27 -4.53
N ALA A 56 -1.93 -11.19 -5.78
CA ALA A 56 -1.85 -12.34 -6.68
C ALA A 56 -0.96 -13.45 -6.09
N CYS A 57 0.11 -13.08 -5.39
CA CYS A 57 1.01 -14.03 -4.71
C CYS A 57 0.46 -14.63 -3.41
N THR A 58 -0.71 -14.17 -2.91
CA THR A 58 -1.36 -14.75 -1.72
C THR A 58 -2.42 -15.82 -2.06
N GLY A 59 -2.51 -16.23 -3.32
CA GLY A 59 -3.29 -17.39 -3.78
C GLY A 59 -2.39 -18.56 -4.22
N ASP A 60 -2.91 -19.50 -5.01
CA ASP A 60 -2.15 -20.60 -5.63
C ASP A 60 -1.25 -20.11 -6.80
N ALA A 61 -0.50 -19.04 -6.58
CA ALA A 61 0.41 -18.53 -7.60
C ALA A 61 1.62 -19.46 -7.76
N PRO A 62 2.09 -19.71 -9.00
CA PRO A 62 3.31 -20.47 -9.24
C PRO A 62 4.54 -19.73 -8.67
N ALA A 63 5.52 -20.46 -8.16
CA ALA A 63 6.71 -19.93 -7.47
C ALA A 63 7.40 -18.76 -8.21
N GLY A 64 7.49 -18.80 -9.55
CA GLY A 64 8.12 -17.73 -10.34
C GLY A 64 7.39 -16.39 -10.36
N ALA A 65 6.10 -16.35 -10.00
CA ALA A 65 5.35 -15.10 -9.82
C ALA A 65 5.79 -14.33 -8.56
N HIS A 66 6.37 -15.03 -7.58
CA HIS A 66 6.87 -14.43 -6.34
C HIS A 66 8.20 -13.68 -6.57
N ASP A 67 9.07 -14.16 -7.46
CA ASP A 67 10.38 -13.52 -7.72
C ASP A 67 10.24 -12.11 -8.32
N GLU A 68 9.35 -11.94 -9.30
CA GLU A 68 9.07 -10.61 -9.89
C GLU A 68 8.44 -9.68 -8.85
N LEU A 69 7.58 -10.20 -7.97
CA LEU A 69 7.01 -9.43 -6.87
C LEU A 69 8.11 -8.92 -5.92
N TYR A 70 9.02 -9.79 -5.48
CA TYR A 70 10.12 -9.39 -4.60
C TYR A 70 11.02 -8.34 -5.27
N ALA A 71 11.32 -8.50 -6.56
CA ALA A 71 12.06 -7.51 -7.32
C ALA A 71 11.34 -6.15 -7.39
N GLN A 72 10.00 -6.14 -7.55
CA GLN A 72 9.19 -4.91 -7.50
C GLN A 72 9.22 -4.25 -6.12
N LEU A 73 9.08 -5.02 -5.05
CA LEU A 73 9.12 -4.52 -3.68
C LEU A 73 10.50 -3.95 -3.33
N ASP A 74 11.58 -4.61 -3.74
CA ASP A 74 12.95 -4.11 -3.55
C ASP A 74 13.17 -2.78 -4.28
N ARG A 75 12.64 -2.61 -5.50
CA ARG A 75 12.70 -1.34 -6.24
C ARG A 75 11.96 -0.22 -5.50
N VAL A 76 10.77 -0.50 -4.97
CA VAL A 76 10.04 0.50 -4.19
C VAL A 76 10.71 0.82 -2.87
N ARG A 77 11.28 -0.17 -2.19
CA ARG A 77 12.08 0.08 -0.99
C ARG A 77 13.23 1.03 -1.30
N ALA A 78 13.94 0.83 -2.41
CA ALA A 78 15.05 1.68 -2.82
C ALA A 78 14.61 3.13 -3.10
N ASP A 79 13.53 3.34 -3.87
CA ASP A 79 12.97 4.67 -4.15
C ASP A 79 12.52 5.40 -2.87
N LEU A 80 11.86 4.68 -1.95
CA LEU A 80 11.46 5.23 -0.66
C LEU A 80 12.67 5.65 0.18
N SER A 81 13.74 4.84 0.21
CA SER A 81 14.96 5.19 0.94
C SER A 81 15.60 6.47 0.40
N GLU A 82 15.73 6.60 -0.93
CA GLU A 82 16.31 7.81 -1.56
C GLU A 82 15.48 9.08 -1.26
N ARG A 83 14.15 8.96 -1.31
CA ARG A 83 13.24 10.04 -0.95
C ARG A 83 13.38 10.43 0.53
N ILE A 84 13.47 9.45 1.43
CA ILE A 84 13.65 9.68 2.86
C ILE A 84 14.97 10.42 3.11
N GLU A 85 16.06 9.99 2.47
CA GLU A 85 17.37 10.65 2.59
C GLU A 85 17.30 12.13 2.17
N THR A 86 16.68 12.40 1.03
CA THR A 86 16.47 13.77 0.52
C THR A 86 15.64 14.63 1.48
N LEU A 87 14.57 14.06 2.04
CA LEU A 87 13.71 14.76 3.01
C LEU A 87 14.44 15.04 4.32
N VAL A 88 15.25 14.08 4.80
CA VAL A 88 16.08 14.24 5.99
C VAL A 88 17.11 15.33 5.79
N GLU A 89 17.79 15.37 4.65
CA GLU A 89 18.76 16.42 4.33
C GLU A 89 18.10 17.80 4.29
N THR A 90 16.94 17.90 3.62
CA THR A 90 16.18 19.15 3.54
C THR A 90 15.76 19.64 4.91
N ARG A 91 15.28 18.74 5.78
CA ARG A 91 14.92 19.07 7.17
C ARG A 91 16.14 19.58 7.94
N SER A 92 17.28 18.91 7.84
CA SER A 92 18.52 19.32 8.52
C SER A 92 18.95 20.73 8.12
N ARG A 93 18.87 21.08 6.82
CA ARG A 93 19.18 22.44 6.34
C ARG A 93 18.22 23.50 6.90
N ILE A 94 16.93 23.15 7.03
CA ILE A 94 15.93 24.04 7.67
C ILE A 94 16.28 24.24 9.14
N ASP A 95 16.62 23.16 9.86
CA ASP A 95 16.98 23.21 11.28
C ASP A 95 18.22 24.10 11.51
N GLU A 96 19.25 23.95 10.67
CA GLU A 96 20.46 24.78 10.71
C GLU A 96 20.15 26.27 10.48
N PHE A 97 19.31 26.59 9.48
CA PHE A 97 18.90 27.95 9.19
C PHE A 97 18.15 28.59 10.37
N LEU A 98 17.23 27.84 11.00
CA LEU A 98 16.48 28.30 12.16
C LEU A 98 17.38 28.50 13.37
N ALA A 99 18.33 27.60 13.62
CA ALA A 99 19.30 27.71 14.71
C ALA A 99 20.19 28.94 14.56
N ALA A 100 20.70 29.22 13.35
CA ALA A 100 21.50 30.40 13.05
C ALA A 100 20.73 31.70 13.32
N ARG A 101 19.45 31.77 12.93
CA ARG A 101 18.58 32.91 13.22
C ARG A 101 18.37 33.12 14.72
N ALA A 102 18.15 32.05 15.48
CA ALA A 102 17.97 32.12 16.93
C ALA A 102 19.23 32.63 17.64
N ALA A 103 20.41 32.17 17.23
CA ALA A 103 21.69 32.63 17.76
C ALA A 103 21.96 34.12 17.45
N GLY A 104 21.64 34.57 16.23
CA GLY A 104 21.78 35.97 15.83
C GLY A 104 20.78 36.93 16.47
N ALA A 105 19.65 36.43 16.99
CA ALA A 105 18.69 37.23 17.75
C ALA A 105 19.04 37.36 19.25
N ALA A 106 19.97 36.54 19.74
CA ALA A 106 20.43 36.55 21.13
C ALA A 106 21.73 37.34 21.34
N ALA A 107 22.32 37.87 20.26
CA ALA A 107 23.51 38.71 20.25
C ALA A 107 23.14 40.19 20.00
#